data_AF-A0A2H9LGK9-F1
#
_entry.id   AF-A0A2H9LGK9-F1
#
_cell.length_a   1.000
_cell.length_b   1.000
_cell.length_c   1.000
_cell.angle_alpha   90.00
_cell.angle_beta   90.00
_cell.angle_gamma   90.00
#
_symmetry.space_group_name_H-M   'P 1'
#
loop_
_entity.id
_entity.type
_entity.pdbx_description
1 polymer ?
#
loop_
_entity_poly.entity_id
_entity_poly.type
_entity_poly.pdbx_seq_one_letter_code
_entity_poly.pdbx_strand_id
1 'polypeptide(L)'
;MVGLSDAQQAFIQKLKNKTTFPNSMKAKYILFAVLIILISLAIARSILPRQIDDVRPNRLCEDDLVNSSSVLMVIPIFENRSIAENMSWCEQILMLNKTLGMHGVYHTKKEFSEVRDENYVKTGMEEFRKCFGFYPSVFEAPQLSLSNENEKLLKSLNFTILHRFHYLTHKVYHCTDYEKKSWLMLLNTLNKII
;
A
#
# COMPACT_ATOMS: atom_id res chain seq x y z
N MET A 1 -53.43 9.40 -31.35
CA MET A 1 -52.03 8.94 -31.30
C MET A 1 -51.54 8.85 -32.74
N VAL A 2 -50.58 9.68 -33.13
CA VAL A 2 -50.05 9.67 -34.52
C VAL A 2 -48.95 8.60 -34.59
N GLY A 3 -49.17 7.56 -35.40
CA GLY A 3 -48.17 6.52 -35.65
C GLY A 3 -47.02 7.05 -36.50
N LEU A 4 -45.82 6.50 -36.28
CA LEU A 4 -44.65 6.79 -37.13
C LEU A 4 -44.93 6.32 -38.56
N SER A 5 -44.62 7.16 -39.55
CA SER A 5 -44.72 6.78 -40.96
C SER A 5 -43.70 5.69 -41.31
N ASP A 6 -43.98 4.93 -42.38
CA ASP A 6 -43.08 3.86 -42.84
C ASP A 6 -41.66 4.36 -43.13
N ALA A 7 -41.53 5.60 -43.60
CA ALA A 7 -40.25 6.26 -43.81
C ALA A 7 -39.49 6.50 -42.48
N GLN A 8 -40.20 6.89 -41.42
CA GLN A 8 -39.61 7.07 -40.09
C GLN A 8 -39.21 5.72 -39.47
N GLN A 9 -40.03 4.68 -39.66
CA GLN A 9 -39.69 3.33 -39.19
C GLN A 9 -38.47 2.76 -39.93
N ALA A 10 -38.39 2.93 -41.25
CA ALA A 10 -37.25 2.51 -42.06
C ALA A 10 -35.96 3.26 -41.69
N PHE A 11 -36.06 4.56 -41.38
CA PHE A 11 -34.94 5.36 -40.91
C PHE A 11 -34.43 4.88 -39.53
N ILE A 12 -35.34 4.62 -38.59
CA ILE A 12 -34.99 4.08 -37.26
C ILE A 12 -34.35 2.69 -37.38
N GLN A 13 -34.88 1.82 -38.25
CA GLN A 13 -34.31 0.48 -38.47
C GLN A 13 -32.91 0.56 -39.09
N LYS A 14 -32.69 1.50 -40.02
CA LYS A 14 -31.38 1.76 -40.62
C LYS A 14 -30.36 2.32 -39.63
N LEU A 15 -30.81 3.14 -38.66
CA LEU A 15 -29.98 3.61 -37.56
C LEU A 15 -29.60 2.48 -36.60
N LYS A 16 -30.56 1.63 -36.20
CA LYS A 16 -30.29 0.46 -35.33
C LYS A 16 -29.28 -0.51 -35.96
N ASN A 17 -29.38 -0.74 -37.27
CA ASN A 17 -28.44 -1.59 -38.02
C ASN A 17 -27.07 -0.94 -38.25
N LYS A 18 -26.94 0.39 -38.15
CA LYS A 18 -25.65 1.09 -38.23
C LYS A 18 -24.90 1.16 -36.90
N THR A 19 -25.60 0.98 -35.78
CA THR A 19 -25.01 1.16 -34.43
C THR A 19 -24.38 -0.10 -33.84
N THR A 20 -24.41 -1.24 -34.53
CA THR A 20 -23.70 -2.44 -34.10
C THR A 20 -22.25 -2.37 -34.58
N PHE A 21 -21.39 -1.76 -33.77
CA PHE A 21 -19.94 -1.96 -33.93
C PHE A 21 -19.65 -3.45 -34.03
N PRO A 22 -18.86 -3.90 -35.02
CA PRO A 22 -18.44 -5.29 -35.11
C PRO A 22 -17.86 -5.71 -33.75
N ASN A 23 -18.23 -6.89 -33.25
CA ASN A 23 -17.71 -7.38 -31.98
C ASN A 23 -16.17 -7.37 -31.95
N SER A 24 -15.52 -7.54 -33.10
CA SER A 24 -14.07 -7.40 -33.28
C SER A 24 -13.53 -5.99 -33.06
N MET A 25 -14.28 -4.93 -33.41
CA MET A 25 -13.89 -3.54 -33.12
C MET A 25 -14.06 -3.21 -31.64
N LYS A 26 -15.17 -3.64 -31.02
CA LYS A 26 -15.38 -3.48 -29.57
C LYS A 26 -14.27 -4.13 -28.76
N ALA A 27 -13.85 -5.34 -29.13
CA ALA A 27 -12.75 -6.05 -28.49
C ALA A 27 -11.41 -5.28 -28.58
N LYS A 28 -11.11 -4.65 -29.72
CA LYS A 28 -9.90 -3.83 -29.89
C LYS A 28 -9.90 -2.60 -28.98
N TYR A 29 -11.03 -1.91 -28.84
CA TYR A 29 -11.14 -0.76 -27.93
C TYR A 29 -11.02 -1.17 -26.47
N ILE A 30 -11.63 -2.30 -26.07
CA ILE A 30 -11.50 -2.83 -24.71
C ILE A 30 -10.04 -3.19 -24.42
N LEU A 31 -9.37 -3.90 -25.34
CA LEU A 31 -7.95 -4.25 -25.18
C LEU A 31 -7.06 -3.00 -25.06
N PHE A 32 -7.31 -1.99 -25.91
CA PHE A 32 -6.58 -0.73 -25.87
C PHE A 32 -6.79 0.02 -24.54
N ALA A 33 -8.02 0.07 -24.05
CA ALA A 33 -8.33 0.67 -22.75
C ALA A 33 -7.62 -0.07 -21.59
N VAL A 34 -7.61 -1.40 -21.61
CA VAL A 34 -6.87 -2.22 -20.63
C VAL A 34 -5.37 -1.92 -20.69
N LEU A 35 -4.79 -1.84 -21.90
CA LEU A 35 -3.37 -1.52 -22.06
C LEU A 35 -3.02 -0.14 -21.50
N ILE A 36 -3.86 0.88 -21.75
CA ILE A 36 -3.67 2.22 -21.18
C ILE A 36 -3.69 2.18 -19.65
N ILE A 37 -4.64 1.44 -19.06
CA ILE A 37 -4.74 1.29 -17.60
C ILE A 37 -3.48 0.64 -17.04
N LEU A 38 -2.98 -0.44 -17.67
CA LEU A 38 -1.76 -1.13 -17.24
C LEU A 38 -0.53 -0.22 -17.34
N ILE A 39 -0.38 0.52 -18.44
CA ILE A 39 0.72 1.49 -18.60
C ILE A 39 0.63 2.59 -17.54
N SER A 40 -0.56 3.14 -17.30
CA SER A 40 -0.79 4.18 -16.30
C SER A 40 -0.43 3.69 -14.89
N LEU A 41 -0.81 2.45 -14.53
CA LEU A 41 -0.44 1.84 -13.26
C LEU A 41 1.08 1.61 -13.15
N ALA A 42 1.73 1.18 -14.23
CA ALA A 42 3.18 0.97 -14.25
C ALA A 42 3.96 2.29 -14.08
N ILE A 43 3.50 3.37 -14.73
CA ILE A 43 4.05 4.72 -14.58
C ILE A 43 3.84 5.21 -13.15
N ALA A 44 2.61 5.11 -12.63
CA ALA A 44 2.29 5.48 -11.26
C ALA A 44 3.20 4.76 -10.26
N ARG A 45 3.34 3.43 -10.39
CA ARG A 45 4.23 2.60 -9.56
C ARG A 45 5.72 2.97 -9.65
N SER A 46 6.14 3.61 -10.74
CA SER A 46 7.53 3.99 -10.94
C SER A 46 7.87 5.33 -10.28
N ILE A 47 6.88 6.22 -10.12
CA ILE A 47 7.05 7.60 -9.64
C ILE A 47 6.59 7.75 -8.19
N LEU A 48 5.55 7.01 -7.78
CA LEU A 48 4.97 7.15 -6.46
C LEU A 48 5.92 6.69 -5.33
N PRO A 49 5.74 7.25 -4.11
CA PRO A 49 6.60 6.97 -2.98
C PRO A 49 6.82 5.47 -2.72
N ARG A 50 8.04 5.14 -2.30
CA ARG A 50 8.32 3.80 -1.76
C ARG A 50 8.07 3.80 -0.26
N GLN A 51 7.57 2.68 0.22
CA GLN A 51 7.27 2.41 1.62
C GLN A 51 8.12 1.25 2.11
N ILE A 52 8.55 1.32 3.37
CA ILE A 52 9.19 0.21 4.07
C ILE A 52 8.29 -0.22 5.22
N ASP A 53 7.96 -1.51 5.23
CA ASP A 53 7.17 -2.15 6.29
C ASP A 53 8.09 -2.79 7.34
N ASP A 54 7.51 -3.06 8.50
CA ASP A 54 8.14 -3.76 9.63
C ASP A 54 9.36 -3.04 10.24
N VAL A 55 9.38 -1.71 10.21
CA VAL A 55 10.48 -0.91 10.74
C VAL A 55 10.53 -0.98 12.27
N ARG A 56 11.67 -1.42 12.83
CA ARG A 56 11.87 -1.64 14.27
C ARG A 56 13.36 -1.67 14.69
N PRO A 57 13.72 -1.45 15.97
CA PRO A 57 15.10 -1.35 16.45
C PRO A 57 16.02 -2.54 16.11
N ASN A 58 15.50 -3.76 16.19
CA ASN A 58 16.32 -4.97 16.05
C ASN A 58 16.46 -5.45 14.59
N ARG A 59 16.06 -4.63 13.63
CA ARG A 59 16.14 -4.96 12.20
C ARG A 59 16.51 -3.72 11.40
N LEU A 60 17.79 -3.62 11.10
CA LEU A 60 18.30 -2.58 10.21
C LEU A 60 17.90 -2.90 8.77
N CYS A 61 17.39 -1.90 8.09
CA CYS A 61 17.13 -1.94 6.66
C CYS A 61 18.38 -1.41 5.96
N GLU A 62 18.70 -1.89 4.76
CA GLU A 62 19.85 -1.35 4.02
C GLU A 62 19.66 0.13 3.71
N ASP A 63 20.76 0.89 3.79
CA ASP A 63 20.76 2.34 3.61
C ASP A 63 20.14 2.75 2.27
N ASP A 64 20.41 2.03 1.19
CA ASP A 64 19.83 2.31 -0.14
C ASP A 64 18.30 2.20 -0.14
N LEU A 65 17.75 1.24 0.60
CA LEU A 65 16.31 1.04 0.71
C LEU A 65 15.69 2.18 1.51
N VAL A 66 16.29 2.52 2.66
CA VAL A 66 15.84 3.62 3.53
C VAL A 66 15.96 4.98 2.83
N ASN A 67 17.04 5.20 2.09
CA ASN A 67 17.28 6.44 1.36
C ASN A 67 16.25 6.62 0.24
N SER A 68 15.91 5.54 -0.47
CA SER A 68 14.96 5.57 -1.59
C SER A 68 13.48 5.53 -1.18
N SER A 69 13.18 5.35 0.11
CA SER A 69 11.83 5.39 0.67
C SER A 69 11.42 6.79 1.12
N SER A 70 10.11 7.02 1.16
CA SER A 70 9.53 8.27 1.69
C SER A 70 8.68 8.01 2.93
N VAL A 71 8.21 6.76 3.10
CA VAL A 71 7.35 6.34 4.21
C VAL A 71 7.99 5.15 4.93
N LEU A 72 8.02 5.21 6.25
CA LEU A 72 8.44 4.12 7.13
C LEU A 72 7.26 3.71 8.00
N MET A 73 6.83 2.45 7.88
CA MET A 73 5.73 1.89 8.63
C MET A 73 6.31 1.14 9.83
N VAL A 74 6.18 1.77 10.99
CA VAL A 74 6.85 1.41 12.25
C VAL A 74 5.92 0.55 13.10
N ILE A 75 6.47 -0.48 13.73
CA ILE A 75 5.77 -1.29 14.73
C ILE A 75 6.10 -0.72 16.12
N PRO A 76 5.15 -0.10 16.84
CA PRO A 76 5.43 0.54 18.13
C PRO A 76 5.87 -0.43 19.23
N ILE A 77 5.31 -1.64 19.24
CA ILE A 77 5.66 -2.68 20.21
C ILE A 77 5.99 -3.94 19.44
N PHE A 78 7.24 -4.40 19.47
CA PHE A 78 7.62 -5.62 18.78
C PHE A 78 8.19 -6.62 19.77
N GLU A 79 7.72 -7.88 19.72
CA GLU A 79 8.10 -8.92 20.68
C GLU A 79 7.95 -8.47 22.15
N ASN A 80 6.85 -7.76 22.44
CA ASN A 80 6.55 -7.16 23.75
C ASN A 80 7.57 -6.13 24.26
N ARG A 81 8.39 -5.55 23.38
CA ARG A 81 9.28 -4.45 23.71
C ARG A 81 8.84 -3.17 23.01
N SER A 82 8.78 -2.07 23.76
CA SER A 82 8.47 -0.78 23.17
C SER A 82 9.66 -0.26 22.37
N ILE A 83 9.41 0.35 21.22
CA ILE A 83 10.43 1.09 20.49
C ILE A 83 10.99 2.28 21.29
N ALA A 84 10.19 2.85 22.20
CA ALA A 84 10.59 3.97 23.04
C ALA A 84 11.66 3.60 24.09
N GLU A 85 11.90 2.31 24.31
CA GLU A 85 13.02 1.84 25.15
C GLU A 85 14.38 2.07 24.46
N ASN A 86 14.41 2.29 23.14
CA ASN A 86 15.62 2.54 22.36
C ASN A 86 15.62 3.96 21.77
N MET A 87 15.88 4.95 22.62
CA MET A 87 15.89 6.37 22.20
C MET A 87 16.93 6.68 21.12
N SER A 88 18.09 6.01 21.14
CA SER A 88 19.10 6.18 20.09
C SER A 88 18.56 5.77 18.71
N TRP A 89 17.78 4.69 18.65
CA TRP A 89 17.11 4.28 17.42
C TRP A 89 15.98 5.25 17.03
N CYS A 90 15.20 5.72 18.00
CA CYS A 90 14.16 6.73 17.75
C CYS A 90 14.72 7.99 17.09
N GLU A 91 15.83 8.51 17.61
CA GLU A 91 16.55 9.66 17.06
C GLU A 91 17.09 9.37 15.66
N GLN A 92 17.68 8.20 15.43
CA GLN A 92 18.16 7.77 14.11
C GLN A 92 17.04 7.77 13.07
N ILE A 93 15.90 7.16 13.38
CA ILE A 93 14.74 7.11 12.48
C ILE A 93 14.17 8.51 12.23
N LEU A 94 14.10 9.35 13.27
CA LEU A 94 13.60 10.71 13.13
C LEU A 94 14.52 11.57 12.23
N MET A 95 15.84 11.40 12.33
CA MET A 95 16.82 12.10 11.48
C MET A 95 16.71 11.76 9.99
N LEU A 96 16.07 10.64 9.62
CA LEU A 96 15.84 10.28 8.21
C LEU A 96 14.84 11.21 7.51
N ASN A 97 14.09 12.02 8.27
CA ASN A 97 13.09 12.97 7.77
C ASN A 97 12.09 12.32 6.79
N LYS A 98 11.59 11.14 7.15
CA LYS A 98 10.58 10.37 6.41
C LYS A 98 9.21 10.58 7.03
N THR A 99 8.15 10.28 6.28
CA THR A 99 6.82 10.11 6.87
C THR A 99 6.83 8.83 7.71
N LEU A 100 6.50 8.94 8.99
CA LEU A 100 6.40 7.79 9.91
C LEU A 100 4.93 7.43 10.10
N GLY A 101 4.58 6.18 9.82
CA GLY A 101 3.24 5.62 10.04
C GLY A 101 3.29 4.42 10.98
N MET A 102 2.13 4.02 11.49
CA MET A 102 1.99 2.88 12.40
C MET A 102 1.56 1.62 11.64
N HIS A 103 2.34 0.54 11.74
CA HIS A 103 2.10 -0.75 11.08
C HIS A 103 1.55 -1.79 12.06
N GLY A 104 0.33 -1.55 12.55
CA GLY A 104 -0.21 -2.25 13.72
C GLY A 104 0.37 -1.75 15.04
N VAL A 105 0.04 -2.42 16.15
CA VAL A 105 0.56 -2.14 17.49
C VAL A 105 1.65 -3.16 17.84
N TYR A 106 1.34 -4.46 17.67
CA TYR A 106 2.22 -5.59 18.03
C TYR A 106 2.79 -6.37 16.83
N HIS A 107 2.20 -6.17 15.65
CA HIS A 107 2.47 -6.93 14.42
C HIS A 107 2.20 -8.43 14.54
N THR A 108 1.00 -8.80 15.00
CA THR A 108 0.58 -10.21 15.04
C THR A 108 -0.21 -10.60 13.79
N LYS A 109 -0.19 -11.89 13.41
CA LYS A 109 -0.78 -12.40 12.15
C LYS A 109 -2.25 -12.00 11.91
N LYS A 110 -3.03 -11.84 12.98
CA LYS A 110 -4.48 -11.53 12.90
C LYS A 110 -4.84 -10.24 13.63
N GLU A 111 -3.85 -9.39 13.90
CA GLU A 111 -3.99 -8.29 14.85
C GLU A 111 -5.25 -7.47 14.60
N PHE A 112 -5.41 -6.92 13.40
CA PHE A 112 -6.57 -6.09 13.06
C PHE A 112 -7.67 -6.84 12.30
N SER A 113 -7.55 -8.17 12.19
CA SER A 113 -8.64 -9.04 11.71
C SER A 113 -9.66 -9.32 12.81
N GLU A 114 -9.23 -9.24 14.06
CA GLU A 114 -10.07 -9.33 15.26
C GLU A 114 -10.44 -7.93 15.73
N VAL A 115 -11.64 -7.75 16.26
CA VAL A 115 -12.09 -6.44 16.79
C VAL A 115 -11.17 -6.03 17.94
N ARG A 116 -10.60 -4.83 17.83
CA ARG A 116 -9.80 -4.17 18.86
C ARG A 116 -10.60 -3.06 19.51
N ASP A 117 -10.30 -2.80 20.77
CA ASP A 117 -10.82 -1.64 21.47
C ASP A 117 -9.90 -0.42 21.26
N GLU A 118 -10.40 0.74 21.65
CA GLU A 118 -9.69 2.01 21.54
C GLU A 118 -8.39 2.05 22.36
N ASN A 119 -8.38 1.40 23.53
CA ASN A 119 -7.22 1.37 24.42
C ASN A 119 -6.05 0.60 23.80
N TYR A 120 -6.35 -0.48 23.07
CA TYR A 120 -5.36 -1.25 22.33
C TYR A 120 -4.62 -0.36 21.32
N VAL A 121 -5.36 0.38 20.49
CA VAL A 121 -4.77 1.28 19.48
C VAL A 121 -4.02 2.43 20.15
N LYS A 122 -4.60 3.04 21.18
CA LYS A 122 -3.98 4.14 21.94
C LYS A 122 -2.68 3.73 22.62
N THR A 123 -2.56 2.47 23.05
CA THR A 123 -1.30 1.94 23.59
C THR A 123 -0.17 2.02 22.55
N GLY A 124 -0.42 1.58 21.32
CA GLY A 124 0.55 1.71 20.23
C GLY A 124 0.86 3.16 19.87
N MET A 125 -0.18 4.01 19.79
CA MET A 125 -0.01 5.45 19.54
C MET A 125 0.87 6.13 20.59
N GLU A 126 0.73 5.74 21.84
CA GLU A 126 1.49 6.32 22.95
C GLU A 126 2.95 5.88 22.92
N GLU A 127 3.24 4.60 22.65
CA GLU A 127 4.63 4.14 22.45
C GLU A 127 5.29 4.81 21.23
N PHE A 128 4.52 5.00 20.15
CA PHE A 128 4.96 5.76 18.99
C PHE A 128 5.30 7.21 19.36
N ARG A 129 4.42 7.88 20.13
CA ARG A 129 4.64 9.26 20.59
C ARG A 129 5.83 9.39 21.52
N LYS A 130 6.03 8.46 22.45
CA LYS A 130 7.21 8.48 23.33
C LYS A 130 8.51 8.44 22.54
N CYS A 131 8.55 7.68 21.45
CA CYS A 131 9.71 7.55 20.58
C CYS A 131 9.93 8.79 19.69
N PHE A 132 8.89 9.28 19.01
CA PHE A 132 9.04 10.32 17.97
C PHE A 132 8.56 11.72 18.37
N GLY A 133 7.96 11.87 19.54
CA GLY A 133 7.42 13.14 20.04
C GLY A 133 6.06 13.55 19.47
N PHE A 134 5.47 12.77 18.56
CA PHE A 134 4.17 13.05 17.93
C PHE A 134 3.31 11.78 17.78
N TYR A 135 1.99 11.95 17.73
CA TYR A 135 1.07 10.84 17.44
C TYR A 135 1.08 10.48 15.95
N PRO A 136 1.02 9.19 15.59
CA PRO A 136 0.97 8.77 14.20
C PRO A 136 -0.36 9.20 13.57
N SER A 137 -0.31 9.62 12.30
CA SER A 137 -1.50 10.00 11.51
C SER A 137 -1.78 9.06 10.33
N VAL A 138 -0.83 8.18 10.02
CA VAL A 138 -0.93 7.16 8.97
C VAL A 138 -0.92 5.79 9.62
N PHE A 139 -1.80 4.91 9.15
CA PHE A 139 -1.90 3.55 9.64
C PHE A 139 -1.97 2.54 8.49
N GLU A 140 -1.36 1.39 8.71
CA GLU A 140 -1.54 0.22 7.86
C GLU A 140 -1.67 -1.02 8.73
N ALA A 141 -2.65 -1.85 8.39
CA ALA A 141 -2.84 -3.09 9.11
C ALA A 141 -1.79 -4.13 8.68
N PRO A 142 -1.18 -4.87 9.63
CA PRO A 142 -0.33 -6.01 9.30
C PRO A 142 -1.05 -6.97 8.34
N GLN A 143 -0.32 -7.44 7.33
CA GLN A 143 -0.84 -8.35 6.29
C GLN A 143 -2.06 -7.80 5.51
N LEU A 144 -2.30 -6.48 5.59
CA LEU A 144 -3.43 -5.81 4.96
C LEU A 144 -4.77 -6.44 5.35
N SER A 145 -4.86 -6.88 6.60
CA SER A 145 -6.02 -7.52 7.18
C SER A 145 -6.65 -6.65 8.25
N LEU A 146 -7.71 -5.94 7.88
CA LEU A 146 -8.43 -4.97 8.69
C LEU A 146 -9.93 -5.24 8.64
N SER A 147 -10.56 -5.43 9.80
CA SER A 147 -12.02 -5.52 9.91
C SER A 147 -12.69 -4.14 9.74
N ASN A 148 -13.97 -4.12 9.35
CA ASN A 148 -14.73 -2.88 9.18
C ASN A 148 -14.89 -2.13 10.50
N GLU A 149 -15.02 -2.85 11.61
CA GLU A 149 -15.12 -2.30 12.96
C GLU A 149 -13.84 -1.55 13.34
N ASN A 150 -12.69 -2.18 13.09
CA ASN A 150 -11.39 -1.58 13.35
C ASN A 150 -11.12 -0.41 12.40
N GLU A 151 -11.54 -0.48 11.15
CA GLU A 151 -11.41 0.63 10.22
C GLU A 151 -12.18 1.87 10.71
N LYS A 152 -13.40 1.69 11.23
CA LYS A 152 -14.18 2.78 11.84
C LYS A 152 -13.48 3.34 13.06
N LEU A 153 -12.98 2.48 13.94
CA LEU A 153 -12.22 2.88 15.13
C LEU A 153 -10.99 3.71 14.76
N LEU A 154 -10.17 3.24 13.83
CA LEU A 154 -8.97 3.94 13.37
C LEU A 154 -9.32 5.30 12.73
N LYS A 155 -10.40 5.37 11.94
CA LYS A 155 -10.88 6.65 11.38
C LYS A 155 -11.36 7.60 12.48
N SER A 156 -12.04 7.13 13.52
CA SER A 156 -12.41 7.98 14.66
C SER A 156 -11.20 8.49 15.46
N LEU A 157 -10.07 7.80 15.36
CA LEU A 157 -8.78 8.23 15.90
C LEU A 157 -7.94 9.06 14.90
N ASN A 158 -8.57 9.57 13.84
CA ASN A 158 -7.97 10.42 12.80
C ASN A 158 -6.83 9.78 11.99
N PHE A 159 -6.79 8.45 11.87
CA PHE A 159 -5.86 7.79 10.97
C PHE A 159 -6.27 7.90 9.50
N THR A 160 -5.29 8.20 8.66
CA THR A 160 -5.34 7.88 7.22
C THR A 160 -4.89 6.42 7.04
N ILE A 161 -5.79 5.58 6.53
CA ILE A 161 -5.57 4.14 6.42
C ILE A 161 -5.06 3.78 5.02
N LEU A 162 -3.92 3.10 4.96
CA LEU A 162 -3.35 2.55 3.74
C LEU A 162 -3.97 1.17 3.48
N HIS A 163 -4.73 1.05 2.39
CA HIS A 163 -5.43 -0.17 1.99
C HIS A 163 -4.67 -0.93 0.88
N ARG A 164 -5.14 -2.14 0.56
CA ARG A 164 -4.56 -2.99 -0.51
C ARG A 164 -4.38 -2.31 -1.87
N PHE A 165 -5.26 -1.37 -2.21
CA PHE A 165 -5.13 -0.62 -3.47
C PHE A 165 -3.88 0.28 -3.50
N HIS A 166 -3.36 0.67 -2.34
CA HIS A 166 -2.09 1.39 -2.21
C HIS A 166 -0.93 0.58 -2.85
N TYR A 167 -0.94 -0.74 -2.70
CA TYR A 167 0.10 -1.64 -3.22
C TYR A 167 0.06 -1.78 -4.75
N LEU A 168 -1.06 -1.45 -5.41
CA LEU A 168 -1.11 -1.43 -6.88
C LEU A 168 -0.24 -0.31 -7.44
N THR A 169 -0.15 0.80 -6.71
CA THR A 169 0.47 2.04 -7.19
C THR A 169 1.74 2.40 -6.42
N HIS A 170 2.03 1.78 -5.27
CA HIS A 170 3.23 2.03 -4.47
C HIS A 170 4.09 0.78 -4.32
N LYS A 171 5.40 0.98 -4.25
CA LYS A 171 6.36 -0.12 -4.00
C LYS A 171 6.54 -0.24 -2.48
N VAL A 172 6.21 -1.41 -1.96
CA VAL A 172 6.36 -1.76 -0.55
C VAL A 172 7.46 -2.80 -0.42
N TYR A 173 8.32 -2.62 0.56
CA TYR A 173 9.47 -3.49 0.83
C TYR A 173 9.52 -3.83 2.32
N HIS A 174 9.99 -5.03 2.64
CA HIS A 174 10.35 -5.38 4.01
C HIS A 174 11.86 -5.38 4.14
N CYS A 175 12.38 -5.05 5.31
CA CYS A 175 13.83 -5.02 5.53
C CYS A 175 14.49 -6.41 5.38
N THR A 176 13.72 -7.51 5.43
CA THR A 176 14.18 -8.87 5.14
C THR A 176 14.16 -9.26 3.65
N ASP A 177 13.50 -8.49 2.79
CA ASP A 177 13.39 -8.85 1.36
C ASP A 177 14.76 -8.79 0.66
N TYR A 178 15.72 -8.06 1.24
CA TYR A 178 17.06 -7.93 0.71
C TYR A 178 17.97 -9.14 1.01
N GLU A 179 17.76 -9.85 2.13
CA GLU A 179 18.47 -11.11 2.40
C GLU A 179 18.23 -12.14 1.28
N LYS A 180 17.01 -12.18 0.73
CA LYS A 180 16.65 -13.04 -0.40
C LYS A 180 17.28 -12.59 -1.73
N LYS A 181 17.50 -11.29 -1.93
CA LYS A 181 18.20 -10.75 -3.11
C LYS A 181 19.71 -10.95 -3.03
N SER A 182 20.30 -10.89 -1.84
CA SER A 182 21.73 -11.13 -1.60
C SER A 182 22.18 -12.50 -2.12
N TRP A 183 21.39 -13.57 -1.89
CA TRP A 183 21.68 -14.91 -2.43
C TRP A 183 21.64 -14.96 -3.96
N LEU A 184 20.69 -14.28 -4.62
CA LEU A 184 20.61 -14.21 -6.08
C LEU A 184 21.74 -13.35 -6.68
N MET A 185 22.19 -12.32 -5.98
CA MET A 185 23.36 -11.54 -6.36
C MET A 185 24.68 -12.32 -6.18
N LEU A 186 24.81 -13.11 -5.12
CA LEU A 186 25.95 -14.00 -4.89
C LEU A 186 26.08 -15.06 -6.00
N LEU A 187 24.97 -15.67 -6.42
CA LEU A 187 24.97 -16.63 -7.54
C LEU A 187 25.36 -15.97 -8.88
N ASN A 188 24.92 -14.75 -9.13
CA ASN A 188 25.31 -13.99 -10.33
C ASN A 188 26.76 -13.49 -10.29
N THR A 189 27.34 -13.33 -9.10
CA THR A 189 28.75 -12.92 -8.94
C THR A 189 29.67 -14.13 -9.07
N LEU A 190 29.26 -15.30 -8.56
CA LEU A 190 29.98 -16.56 -8.73
C LEU A 190 29.97 -17.08 -10.18
N ASN A 191 28.86 -16.90 -10.92
CA ASN A 191 28.78 -17.19 -12.36
C ASN A 191 29.58 -16.23 -13.25
N LYS A 192 30.17 -15.16 -12.68
CA LYS A 192 31.12 -14.28 -13.39
C LYS A 192 32.58 -14.60 -13.08
N ILE A 193 32.84 -15.54 -12.18
CA ILE A 193 34.19 -15.96 -11.73
C ILE A 193 34.56 -17.36 -12.25
N ILE A 194 33.62 -18.06 -12.90
CA ILE A 194 33.84 -19.29 -13.69
C ILE A 194 33.66 -18.94 -15.17
#